data_AF-A0A6P8BRU8-F1
#
_entry.id   AF-A0A6P8BRU8-F1
#
_cell.length_a   1.000
_cell.length_b   1.000
_cell.length_c   1.000
_cell.angle_alpha   90.00
_cell.angle_beta   90.00
_cell.angle_gamma   90.00
#
_symmetry.space_group_name_H-M   'P 1'
#
loop_
_entity.id
_entity.type
_entity.pdbx_description
1 polymer ?
#
loop_
_entity_poly.entity_id
_entity_poly.type
_entity_poly.pdbx_seq_one_letter_code
_entity_poly.pdbx_strand_id
1 'polypeptide(L)'
;MEGHGSSGGSKDPFHVIHKVPSGDSPYVRAKHAQLVQKDPEAAIIWFWKAINVGDRVDSALKDMAVMMKQVDRSEEAIEVIKSFRGRCSRQSQESLDNVLIDLYKKCGKVEEQIELLKRKLRQIYQGEIFNGRPTKTARSHGKKFQVSVKQETSRLLGNLGWAYMQKFNYMAAEAVYKKAQMIDPDANKACNLALCLIRQARFTEAQRILDEVLQGGVPGSDDPKPKKRAEELLIDVRSRQEASPPPPELSYLLSLDEDFVKGLERLMGELAPPRSRRLPVFEEISSFKDQLTY
;
A
#
# COMPACT_ATOMS: atom_id res chain seq x y z
N MET A 1 -13.08 63.43 6.66
CA MET A 1 -12.77 62.62 7.85
C MET A 1 -14.11 62.06 8.28
N GLU A 2 -14.40 60.76 8.34
CA GLU A 2 -13.66 59.53 8.65
C GLU A 2 -14.32 58.42 7.79
N GLY A 3 -13.70 57.34 7.29
CA GLY A 3 -12.65 56.49 7.81
C GLY A 3 -13.14 55.04 7.71
N HIS A 4 -12.93 54.38 6.56
CA HIS A 4 -13.22 52.96 6.35
C HIS A 4 -12.37 52.08 7.28
N GLY A 5 -13.02 51.27 8.12
CA GLY A 5 -12.39 50.23 8.92
C GLY A 5 -12.60 48.84 8.31
N SER A 6 -11.74 48.45 7.38
CA SER A 6 -11.60 47.07 6.91
C SER A 6 -10.95 46.24 8.03
N SER A 7 -11.68 45.32 8.65
CA SER A 7 -11.14 44.39 9.65
C SER A 7 -10.28 43.33 8.95
N GLY A 8 -8.99 43.61 8.84
CA GLY A 8 -7.98 42.63 8.49
C GLY A 8 -7.93 41.54 9.55
N GLY A 9 -8.46 40.36 9.24
CA GLY A 9 -8.34 39.17 10.08
C GLY A 9 -6.86 38.86 10.29
N SER A 10 -6.42 38.94 11.55
CA SER A 10 -5.11 38.46 11.98
C SER A 10 -4.99 36.98 11.57
N LYS A 11 -4.02 36.68 10.70
CA LYS A 11 -3.67 35.30 10.38
C LYS A 11 -3.05 34.68 11.63
N ASP A 12 -3.90 34.01 12.40
CA ASP A 12 -3.56 33.35 13.64
C ASP A 12 -2.38 32.37 13.41
N PRO A 13 -1.21 32.55 14.07
CA PRO A 13 0.01 31.77 13.83
C PRO A 13 -0.18 30.26 14.07
N PHE A 14 -1.25 29.88 14.76
CA PHE A 14 -1.66 28.50 15.00
C PHE A 14 -1.76 27.64 13.73
N HIS A 15 -2.28 28.19 12.63
CA HIS A 15 -2.44 27.47 11.36
C HIS A 15 -1.10 27.11 10.72
N VAL A 16 -0.11 27.98 10.87
CA VAL A 16 1.24 27.81 10.35
C VAL A 16 2.01 26.80 11.20
N ILE A 17 1.84 26.87 12.53
CA ILE A 17 2.48 25.96 13.49
C ILE A 17 1.97 24.53 13.33
N HIS A 18 0.65 24.34 13.22
CA HIS A 18 0.03 23.02 13.16
C HIS A 18 -0.21 22.50 11.73
N LYS A 19 0.16 23.27 10.69
CA LYS A 19 -0.09 22.94 9.26
C LYS A 19 -1.56 22.63 8.96
N VAL A 20 -2.48 23.33 9.64
CA VAL A 20 -3.92 23.20 9.43
C VAL A 20 -4.36 24.28 8.43
N PRO A 21 -5.20 23.97 7.43
CA PRO A 21 -5.69 25.00 6.50
C PRO A 21 -6.53 26.03 7.25
N SER A 22 -6.51 27.29 6.83
CA SER A 22 -7.30 28.36 7.46
C SER A 22 -8.78 28.31 7.07
N GLY A 23 -9.67 28.64 8.01
CA GLY A 23 -11.13 28.69 7.83
C GLY A 23 -11.87 27.70 8.74
N ASP A 24 -13.18 27.56 8.54
CA ASP A 24 -14.05 26.71 9.38
C ASP A 24 -14.84 25.65 8.57
N SER A 25 -14.36 25.36 7.36
CA SER A 25 -14.95 24.33 6.49
C SER A 25 -14.85 22.93 7.13
N PRO A 26 -15.77 21.98 6.85
CA PRO A 26 -15.72 20.62 7.40
C PRO A 26 -14.37 19.92 7.22
N TYR A 27 -13.68 20.11 6.09
CA TYR A 27 -12.34 19.57 5.88
C TYR A 27 -11.30 20.17 6.83
N VAL A 28 -11.38 21.47 7.11
CA VAL A 28 -10.49 22.14 8.08
C VAL A 28 -10.74 21.61 9.49
N ARG A 29 -12.00 21.44 9.90
CA ARG A 29 -12.35 20.80 11.18
C ARG A 29 -11.82 19.38 11.27
N ALA A 30 -11.86 18.61 10.18
CA ALA A 30 -11.26 17.29 10.11
C ALA A 30 -9.74 17.32 10.31
N LYS A 31 -9.03 18.24 9.64
CA LYS A 31 -7.57 18.42 9.82
C LYS A 31 -7.21 18.88 11.22
N HIS A 32 -8.04 19.71 11.83
CA HIS A 32 -7.86 20.14 13.22
C HIS A 32 -8.02 18.95 14.19
N ALA A 33 -9.09 18.16 14.04
CA ALA A 33 -9.28 16.93 14.81
C ALA A 33 -8.11 15.95 14.65
N GLN A 34 -7.63 15.77 13.42
CA GLN A 34 -6.50 14.91 13.09
C GLN A 34 -5.16 15.37 13.72
N LEU A 35 -4.79 16.64 13.53
CA LEU A 35 -3.43 17.12 13.81
C LEU A 35 -3.27 17.79 15.17
N VAL A 36 -4.34 18.41 15.67
CA VAL A 36 -4.33 19.17 16.94
C VAL A 36 -4.89 18.31 18.06
N GLN A 37 -6.13 17.84 17.90
CA GLN A 37 -6.81 17.04 18.93
C GLN A 37 -6.28 15.60 18.97
N LYS A 38 -5.62 15.14 17.89
CA LYS A 38 -5.14 13.77 17.72
C LYS A 38 -6.24 12.73 17.93
N ASP A 39 -7.46 13.08 17.51
CA ASP A 39 -8.63 12.22 17.57
C ASP A 39 -8.93 11.69 16.16
N PRO A 40 -8.52 10.44 15.86
CA PRO A 40 -8.71 9.87 14.53
C PRO A 40 -10.18 9.54 14.23
N GLU A 41 -10.97 9.17 15.25
CA GLU A 41 -12.39 8.84 15.12
C GLU A 41 -13.19 10.10 14.75
N ALA A 42 -12.99 11.19 15.49
CA ALA A 42 -13.62 12.47 15.18
C ALA A 42 -13.18 13.01 13.82
N ALA A 43 -11.89 12.85 13.46
CA ALA A 43 -11.40 13.26 12.14
C ALA A 43 -12.10 12.52 11.01
N ILE A 44 -12.33 11.20 11.14
CA ILE A 44 -13.06 10.39 10.15
C ILE A 44 -14.49 10.92 9.95
N ILE A 45 -15.19 11.26 11.04
CA ILE A 45 -16.55 11.83 10.98
C ILE A 45 -16.56 13.16 10.24
N TRP A 46 -15.60 14.05 10.53
CA TRP A 46 -15.51 15.33 9.84
C TRP A 46 -15.11 15.21 8.37
N PHE A 47 -14.24 14.27 8.01
CA PHE A 47 -13.93 13.99 6.61
C PHE A 47 -15.14 13.45 5.86
N TRP A 48 -15.93 12.57 6.47
CA TRP A 48 -17.20 12.13 5.90
C TRP A 48 -18.13 13.29 5.58
N LYS A 49 -18.32 14.19 6.56
CA LYS A 49 -19.12 15.40 6.37
C LYS A 49 -18.60 16.25 5.23
N ALA A 50 -17.27 16.42 5.13
CA ALA A 50 -16.65 17.15 4.02
C ALA A 50 -16.95 16.53 2.65
N ILE A 51 -16.86 15.20 2.52
CA ILE A 51 -17.20 14.48 1.28
C ILE A 51 -18.65 14.71 0.87
N ASN A 52 -19.58 14.64 1.83
CA ASN A 52 -21.01 14.78 1.54
C ASN A 52 -21.42 16.20 1.14
N VAL A 53 -20.78 17.24 1.71
CA VAL A 53 -21.05 18.62 1.32
C VAL A 53 -20.22 19.10 0.12
N GLY A 54 -19.36 18.24 -0.44
CA GLY A 54 -18.50 18.59 -1.59
C GLY A 54 -17.24 19.40 -1.21
N ASP A 55 -16.88 19.50 0.06
CA ASP A 55 -15.72 20.25 0.53
C ASP A 55 -14.43 19.45 0.33
N ARG A 56 -13.66 19.82 -0.69
CA ARG A 56 -12.35 19.23 -1.04
C ARG A 56 -12.38 17.70 -1.09
N VAL A 57 -13.40 17.14 -1.74
CA VAL A 57 -13.70 15.69 -1.80
C VAL A 57 -12.45 14.84 -2.09
N ASP A 58 -11.63 15.23 -3.07
CA ASP A 58 -10.37 14.54 -3.41
C ASP A 58 -9.42 14.39 -2.22
N SER A 59 -9.25 15.45 -1.44
CA SER A 59 -8.36 15.46 -0.27
C SER A 59 -9.02 14.81 0.93
N ALA A 60 -10.30 15.08 1.15
CA ALA A 60 -11.09 14.50 2.24
C ALA A 60 -11.13 12.96 2.14
N LEU A 61 -11.44 12.41 0.96
CA LEU A 61 -11.53 10.97 0.74
C LEU A 61 -10.20 10.26 0.98
N LYS A 62 -9.12 10.82 0.44
CA LYS A 62 -7.78 10.25 0.60
C LYS A 62 -7.31 10.31 2.06
N ASP A 63 -7.48 11.46 2.72
CA ASP A 63 -7.08 11.64 4.12
C ASP A 63 -7.93 10.76 5.06
N MET A 64 -9.24 10.63 4.80
CA MET A 64 -10.13 9.72 5.52
C MET A 64 -9.65 8.28 5.42
N ALA A 65 -9.33 7.79 4.21
CA ALA A 65 -8.86 6.42 4.02
C ALA A 65 -7.53 6.14 4.75
N VAL A 66 -6.62 7.12 4.78
CA VAL A 66 -5.37 7.01 5.54
C VAL A 66 -5.65 6.95 7.05
N MET A 67 -6.57 7.77 7.56
CA MET A 67 -6.97 7.73 8.98
C MET A 67 -7.63 6.40 9.35
N MET A 68 -8.53 5.90 8.50
CA MET A 68 -9.17 4.60 8.70
C MET A 68 -8.17 3.45 8.73
N LYS A 69 -7.13 3.50 7.89
CA LYS A 69 -6.02 2.53 7.94
C LYS A 69 -5.29 2.53 9.29
N GLN A 70 -5.14 3.70 9.92
CA GLN A 70 -4.47 3.87 11.22
C GLN A 70 -5.29 3.29 12.38
N VAL A 71 -6.61 3.45 12.37
CA VAL A 71 -7.53 2.88 13.37
C VAL A 71 -7.95 1.44 13.06
N ASP A 72 -7.20 0.77 12.19
CA ASP A 72 -7.41 -0.62 11.78
C ASP A 72 -8.76 -0.94 11.10
N ARG A 73 -9.35 0.06 10.43
CA ARG A 73 -10.61 -0.07 9.67
C ARG A 73 -10.35 -0.07 8.17
N SER A 74 -9.45 -0.94 7.74
CA SER A 74 -8.91 -0.94 6.38
C SER A 74 -9.92 -1.44 5.34
N GLU A 75 -10.77 -2.40 5.72
CA GLU A 75 -11.84 -2.95 4.88
C GLU A 75 -12.91 -1.90 4.59
N GLU A 76 -13.33 -1.17 5.61
CA GLU A 76 -14.29 -0.07 5.47
C GLU A 76 -13.70 1.08 4.64
N ALA A 77 -12.39 1.35 4.76
CA ALA A 77 -11.72 2.36 3.95
C ALA A 77 -11.77 2.01 2.46
N ILE A 78 -11.65 0.72 2.11
CA ILE A 78 -11.80 0.23 0.74
C ILE A 78 -13.22 0.49 0.23
N GLU A 79 -14.24 0.21 1.04
CA GLU A 79 -15.65 0.45 0.67
C GLU A 79 -15.92 1.94 0.41
N VAL A 80 -15.42 2.81 1.29
CA VAL A 80 -15.51 4.26 1.14
C VAL A 80 -14.86 4.72 -0.16
N ILE A 81 -13.62 4.29 -0.44
CA ILE A 81 -12.96 4.69 -1.70
C ILE A 81 -13.76 4.17 -2.90
N LYS A 82 -14.22 2.92 -2.90
CA LYS A 82 -15.00 2.37 -4.02
C LYS A 82 -16.29 3.15 -4.26
N SER A 83 -16.95 3.60 -3.20
CA SER A 83 -18.24 4.32 -3.28
C SER A 83 -18.07 5.77 -3.76
N PHE A 84 -17.03 6.47 -3.28
CA PHE A 84 -16.89 7.91 -3.52
C PHE A 84 -15.88 8.28 -4.59
N ARG A 85 -15.03 7.36 -5.05
CA ARG A 85 -14.04 7.68 -6.09
C ARG A 85 -14.67 8.20 -7.39
N GLY A 86 -15.93 7.88 -7.71
CA GLY A 86 -16.60 8.44 -8.88
C GLY A 86 -16.80 9.96 -8.81
N ARG A 87 -16.82 10.54 -7.60
CA ARG A 87 -16.95 11.98 -7.35
C ARG A 87 -15.60 12.70 -7.37
N CYS A 88 -14.51 11.97 -7.54
CA CYS A 88 -13.14 12.46 -7.47
C CYS A 88 -12.56 12.75 -8.85
N SER A 89 -11.69 13.77 -8.92
CA SER A 89 -11.04 14.16 -10.19
C SER A 89 -10.18 13.04 -10.79
N ARG A 90 -9.92 13.10 -12.10
CA ARG A 90 -9.03 12.13 -12.77
C ARG A 90 -7.62 12.10 -12.16
N GLN A 91 -7.15 13.25 -11.67
CA GLN A 91 -5.83 13.40 -11.06
C GLN A 91 -5.76 12.71 -9.68
N SER A 92 -6.85 12.76 -8.90
CA SER A 92 -6.90 12.10 -7.58
C SER A 92 -7.07 10.58 -7.70
N GLN A 93 -7.64 10.05 -8.79
CA GLN A 93 -7.75 8.61 -9.03
C GLN A 93 -6.42 7.88 -8.87
N GLU A 94 -5.33 8.44 -9.37
CA GLU A 94 -4.01 7.81 -9.26
C GLU A 94 -3.55 7.72 -7.80
N SER A 95 -3.80 8.77 -7.03
CA SER A 95 -3.48 8.79 -5.59
C SER A 95 -4.35 7.81 -4.80
N LEU A 96 -5.64 7.69 -5.15
CA LEU A 96 -6.57 6.73 -4.55
C LEU A 96 -6.17 5.29 -4.88
N ASP A 97 -5.74 5.01 -6.11
CA ASP A 97 -5.23 3.69 -6.48
C ASP A 97 -4.01 3.30 -5.63
N ASN A 98 -3.08 4.23 -5.37
CA ASN A 98 -1.92 3.96 -4.50
C ASN A 98 -2.36 3.65 -3.07
N VAL A 99 -3.35 4.37 -2.53
CA VAL A 99 -3.93 4.06 -1.21
C VAL A 99 -4.64 2.71 -1.22
N LEU A 100 -5.37 2.36 -2.29
CA LEU A 100 -6.03 1.06 -2.42
C LEU A 100 -5.03 -0.09 -2.46
N ILE A 101 -3.89 0.05 -3.16
CA ILE A 101 -2.84 -0.99 -3.17
C ILE A 101 -2.33 -1.28 -1.75
N ASP A 102 -2.15 -0.23 -0.95
CA ASP A 102 -1.72 -0.33 0.44
C ASP A 102 -2.81 -0.96 1.34
N LEU A 103 -4.07 -0.60 1.13
CA LEU A 103 -5.19 -1.16 1.88
C LEU A 103 -5.41 -2.64 1.53
N TYR A 104 -5.41 -3.00 0.24
CA TYR A 104 -5.51 -4.39 -0.20
C TYR A 104 -4.39 -5.25 0.36
N LYS A 105 -3.15 -4.72 0.38
CA LYS A 105 -2.02 -5.38 1.02
C LYS A 105 -2.28 -5.66 2.50
N LYS A 106 -2.84 -4.69 3.24
CA LYS A 106 -3.13 -4.81 4.67
C LYS A 106 -4.27 -5.81 4.95
N CYS A 107 -5.30 -5.81 4.11
CA CYS A 107 -6.47 -6.69 4.25
C CYS A 107 -6.29 -8.10 3.66
N GLY A 108 -5.13 -8.44 3.11
CA GLY A 108 -4.92 -9.72 2.42
C GLY A 108 -5.74 -9.89 1.13
N LYS A 109 -6.26 -8.80 0.54
CA LYS A 109 -7.05 -8.81 -0.71
C LYS A 109 -6.13 -8.84 -1.93
N VAL A 110 -5.39 -9.94 -2.06
CA VAL A 110 -4.28 -10.07 -3.01
C VAL A 110 -4.79 -10.07 -4.46
N GLU A 111 -5.95 -10.64 -4.73
CA GLU A 111 -6.57 -10.68 -6.06
C GLU A 111 -6.90 -9.27 -6.59
N GLU A 112 -7.56 -8.45 -5.78
CA GLU A 112 -7.88 -7.08 -6.14
C GLU A 112 -6.62 -6.22 -6.28
N GLN A 113 -5.60 -6.50 -5.48
CA GLN A 113 -4.30 -5.87 -5.62
C GLN A 113 -3.66 -6.21 -6.97
N ILE A 114 -3.64 -7.48 -7.36
CA ILE A 114 -3.09 -7.94 -8.64
C ILE A 114 -3.81 -7.28 -9.81
N GLU A 115 -5.15 -7.27 -9.79
CA GLU A 115 -5.91 -6.67 -10.89
C GLU A 115 -5.66 -5.17 -11.00
N LEU A 116 -5.63 -4.46 -9.86
CA LEU A 116 -5.33 -3.03 -9.82
C LEU A 116 -3.92 -2.74 -10.36
N LEU A 117 -2.90 -3.50 -9.94
CA LEU A 117 -1.52 -3.34 -10.41
C LEU A 117 -1.40 -3.59 -11.92
N LYS A 118 -2.04 -4.66 -12.43
CA LYS A 118 -2.08 -4.95 -13.87
C LYS A 118 -2.76 -3.83 -14.66
N ARG A 119 -3.90 -3.33 -14.18
CA ARG A 119 -4.59 -2.19 -14.80
C ARG A 119 -3.67 -0.97 -14.90
N LYS A 120 -3.00 -0.59 -13.81
CA LYS A 120 -2.07 0.55 -13.82
C LYS A 120 -0.92 0.35 -14.80
N LEU A 121 -0.33 -0.84 -14.85
CA LEU A 121 0.73 -1.16 -15.81
C LEU A 121 0.24 -1.01 -17.27
N ARG A 122 -0.98 -1.49 -17.58
CA ARG A 122 -1.60 -1.29 -18.91
C ARG A 122 -1.76 0.19 -19.25
N GLN A 123 -2.21 1.00 -18.31
CA GLN A 123 -2.40 2.45 -18.51
C GLN A 123 -1.07 3.19 -18.70
N ILE A 124 0.02 2.76 -18.05
CA ILE A 124 1.36 3.31 -18.31
C ILE A 124 1.79 2.94 -19.73
N TYR A 125 1.62 1.68 -20.14
CA TYR A 125 1.97 1.21 -21.47
C TYR A 125 1.21 1.95 -22.58
N GLN A 126 -0.08 2.24 -22.36
CA GLN A 126 -0.93 3.04 -23.24
C GLN A 126 -0.62 4.55 -23.20
N GLY A 127 0.26 5.00 -22.31
CA GLY A 127 0.64 6.40 -22.18
C GLY A 127 -0.38 7.28 -21.44
N GLU A 128 -1.45 6.71 -20.87
CA GLU A 128 -2.53 7.46 -20.22
C GLU A 128 -2.10 8.17 -18.93
N ILE A 129 -1.16 7.58 -18.20
CA ILE A 129 -0.70 8.10 -16.89
C ILE A 129 0.35 9.20 -17.06
N PHE A 130 1.13 9.14 -18.15
CA PHE A 130 2.21 10.08 -18.42
C PHE A 130 1.91 11.03 -19.58
N ASN A 131 0.75 10.92 -20.23
CA ASN A 131 0.37 11.66 -21.43
C ASN A 131 1.47 11.63 -22.52
N GLY A 132 2.06 10.44 -22.73
CA GLY A 132 3.17 10.24 -23.66
C GLY A 132 4.52 10.85 -23.25
N ARG A 133 4.64 11.48 -22.09
CA ARG A 133 5.90 12.07 -21.61
C ARG A 133 6.78 11.02 -20.88
N PRO A 134 8.11 11.15 -20.92
CA PRO A 134 9.00 10.21 -20.23
C PRO A 134 8.97 10.38 -18.70
N THR A 135 8.58 11.57 -18.22
CA THR A 135 8.51 11.91 -16.79
C THR A 135 7.27 12.73 -16.49
N LYS A 136 6.83 12.68 -15.23
CA LYS A 136 5.76 13.53 -14.69
C LYS A 136 6.16 14.10 -13.33
N THR A 137 5.58 15.23 -12.96
CA THR A 137 5.77 15.81 -11.63
C THR A 137 4.82 15.16 -10.63
N ALA A 138 5.37 14.57 -9.58
CA ALA A 138 4.63 14.09 -8.43
C ALA A 138 4.86 15.01 -7.22
N ARG A 139 3.98 14.93 -6.23
CA ARG A 139 4.12 15.64 -4.96
C ARG A 139 4.00 14.66 -3.80
N SER A 140 4.96 14.72 -2.88
CA SER A 140 4.93 13.97 -1.63
C SER A 140 5.37 14.89 -0.49
N HIS A 141 4.61 14.89 0.62
CA HIS A 141 4.86 15.74 1.80
C HIS A 141 5.15 17.22 1.46
N GLY A 142 4.44 17.77 0.48
CA GLY A 142 4.62 19.17 0.03
C GLY A 142 5.80 19.42 -0.91
N LYS A 143 6.69 18.45 -1.11
CA LYS A 143 7.83 18.54 -2.04
C LYS A 143 7.43 18.01 -3.42
N LYS A 144 7.82 18.75 -4.47
CA LYS A 144 7.66 18.31 -5.87
C LYS A 144 8.89 17.52 -6.29
N PHE A 145 8.70 16.44 -7.01
CA PHE A 145 9.78 15.63 -7.59
C PHE A 145 9.34 15.08 -8.95
N GLN A 146 10.31 14.65 -9.75
CA GLN A 146 10.03 14.01 -11.04
C GLN A 146 10.01 12.50 -10.87
N VAL A 147 9.02 11.86 -11.48
CA VAL A 147 8.91 10.41 -11.57
C VAL A 147 9.01 10.04 -13.03
N SER A 148 9.89 9.11 -13.37
CA SER A 148 10.00 8.58 -14.73
C SER A 148 9.08 7.38 -14.97
N VAL A 149 8.73 7.15 -16.24
CA VAL A 149 8.00 5.94 -16.66
C VAL A 149 8.74 4.68 -16.19
N LYS A 150 10.08 4.65 -16.32
CA LYS A 150 10.91 3.50 -15.90
C LYS A 150 10.78 3.21 -14.41
N GLN A 151 10.97 4.23 -13.56
CA GLN A 151 10.87 4.08 -12.10
C GLN A 151 9.48 3.61 -11.66
N GLU A 152 8.43 4.24 -12.19
CA GLU A 152 7.06 3.87 -11.83
C GLU A 152 6.69 2.47 -12.30
N THR A 153 7.09 2.09 -13.52
CA THR A 153 6.87 0.75 -14.06
C THR A 153 7.58 -0.29 -13.21
N SER A 154 8.86 -0.07 -12.89
CA SER A 154 9.65 -0.99 -12.07
C SER A 154 9.06 -1.14 -10.66
N ARG A 155 8.63 -0.04 -10.03
CA ARG A 155 7.93 -0.05 -8.74
C ARG A 155 6.65 -0.89 -8.77
N LEU A 156 5.80 -0.71 -9.78
CA LEU A 156 4.56 -1.47 -9.93
C LEU A 156 4.81 -2.96 -10.19
N LEU A 157 5.83 -3.30 -10.99
CA LEU A 157 6.25 -4.69 -11.22
C LEU A 157 6.75 -5.35 -9.93
N GLY A 158 7.52 -4.63 -9.10
CA GLY A 158 7.96 -5.11 -7.79
C GLY A 158 6.78 -5.41 -6.86
N ASN A 159 5.78 -4.51 -6.81
CA ASN A 159 4.56 -4.74 -6.04
C ASN A 159 3.74 -5.93 -6.57
N LEU A 160 3.69 -6.10 -7.90
CA LEU A 160 3.00 -7.22 -8.54
C LEU A 160 3.71 -8.54 -8.23
N GLY A 161 5.05 -8.55 -8.22
CA GLY A 161 5.85 -9.70 -7.80
C GLY A 161 5.57 -10.07 -6.35
N TRP A 162 5.47 -9.08 -5.46
CA TRP A 162 5.11 -9.32 -4.06
C TRP A 162 3.72 -9.95 -3.93
N ALA A 163 2.74 -9.46 -4.68
CA ALA A 163 1.39 -10.01 -4.67
C ALA A 163 1.38 -11.47 -5.18
N TYR A 164 2.13 -11.79 -6.24
CA TYR A 164 2.27 -13.16 -6.72
C TYR A 164 2.97 -14.09 -5.72
N MET A 165 3.96 -13.58 -4.97
CA MET A 165 4.58 -14.33 -3.88
C MET A 165 3.56 -14.72 -2.80
N GLN A 166 2.61 -13.83 -2.47
CA GLN A 166 1.55 -14.15 -1.49
C GLN A 166 0.61 -15.26 -1.99
N LYS A 167 0.44 -15.39 -3.31
CA LYS A 167 -0.34 -16.46 -3.94
C LYS A 167 0.46 -17.73 -4.21
N PHE A 168 1.69 -17.83 -3.72
CA PHE A 168 2.62 -18.94 -4.03
C PHE A 168 2.88 -19.15 -5.53
N ASN A 169 2.56 -18.15 -6.37
CA ASN A 169 2.81 -18.20 -7.81
C ASN A 169 4.22 -17.66 -8.09
N TYR A 170 5.21 -18.46 -7.72
CA TYR A 170 6.61 -18.07 -7.80
C TYR A 170 7.09 -17.88 -9.24
N MET A 171 6.54 -18.63 -10.19
CA MET A 171 6.87 -18.48 -11.62
C MET A 171 6.47 -17.10 -12.14
N ALA A 172 5.24 -16.65 -11.85
CA ALA A 172 4.79 -15.32 -12.24
C ALA A 172 5.56 -14.23 -11.50
N ALA A 173 5.85 -14.43 -10.20
CA ALA A 173 6.62 -13.50 -9.39
C ALA A 173 8.04 -13.29 -9.94
N GLU A 174 8.74 -14.38 -10.29
CA GLU A 174 10.08 -14.33 -10.87
C GLU A 174 10.09 -13.53 -12.18
N ALA A 175 9.14 -13.79 -13.07
CA ALA A 175 9.06 -13.09 -14.36
C ALA A 175 8.94 -11.57 -14.18
N VAL A 176 8.08 -11.11 -13.27
CA VAL A 176 7.90 -9.68 -13.02
C VAL A 176 9.05 -9.06 -12.23
N TYR A 177 9.67 -9.79 -11.29
CA TYR A 177 10.86 -9.32 -10.58
C TYR A 177 12.07 -9.19 -11.50
N LYS A 178 12.33 -10.17 -12.37
CA LYS A 178 13.36 -10.07 -13.41
C LYS A 178 13.12 -8.85 -14.30
N LYS A 179 11.87 -8.64 -14.74
CA LYS A 179 11.53 -7.47 -15.56
C LYS A 179 11.73 -6.15 -14.81
N ALA A 180 11.38 -6.08 -13.53
CA ALA A 180 11.62 -4.90 -12.69
C ALA A 180 13.13 -4.60 -12.58
N GLN A 181 13.94 -5.63 -12.30
CA GLN A 181 15.40 -5.53 -12.21
C GLN A 181 16.03 -5.07 -13.54
N MET A 182 15.52 -5.53 -14.69
CA MET A 182 16.01 -5.11 -16.01
C MET A 182 15.70 -3.63 -16.34
N ILE A 183 14.57 -3.10 -15.85
CA ILE A 183 14.14 -1.73 -16.16
C ILE A 183 14.87 -0.70 -15.30
N ASP A 184 15.00 -1.00 -14.01
CA ASP A 184 15.59 -0.12 -13.00
C ASP A 184 16.29 -0.97 -11.92
N PRO A 185 17.54 -1.41 -12.20
CA PRO A 185 18.29 -2.30 -11.32
C PRO A 185 18.50 -1.68 -9.94
N ASP A 186 18.28 -2.47 -8.89
CA ASP A 186 18.39 -2.02 -7.50
C ASP A 186 18.61 -3.22 -6.58
N ALA A 187 19.44 -3.04 -5.55
CA ALA A 187 19.76 -4.08 -4.57
C ALA A 187 18.51 -4.63 -3.87
N ASN A 188 17.51 -3.79 -3.55
CA ASN A 188 16.28 -4.28 -2.92
C ASN A 188 15.46 -5.19 -3.86
N LYS A 189 15.44 -4.87 -5.15
CA LYS A 189 14.76 -5.67 -6.17
C LYS A 189 15.50 -6.99 -6.42
N ALA A 190 16.83 -6.96 -6.44
CA ALA A 190 17.67 -8.16 -6.47
C ALA A 190 17.39 -9.07 -5.27
N CYS A 191 17.31 -8.54 -4.04
CA CYS A 191 16.94 -9.32 -2.86
C CYS A 191 15.52 -9.91 -2.94
N ASN A 192 14.56 -9.19 -3.53
CA ASN A 192 13.21 -9.73 -3.76
C ASN A 192 13.21 -10.89 -4.77
N LEU A 193 14.02 -10.78 -5.84
CA LEU A 193 14.20 -11.86 -6.82
C LEU A 193 14.89 -13.08 -6.19
N ALA A 194 15.95 -12.86 -5.40
CA ALA A 194 16.63 -13.93 -4.68
C ALA A 194 15.68 -14.66 -3.73
N LEU A 195 14.87 -13.93 -2.96
CA LEU A 195 13.83 -14.54 -2.11
C LEU A 195 12.83 -15.39 -2.93
N CYS A 196 12.46 -14.94 -4.12
CA CYS A 196 11.60 -15.72 -5.02
C CYS A 196 12.26 -17.05 -5.44
N LEU A 197 13.56 -17.02 -5.79
CA LEU A 197 14.34 -18.20 -6.15
C LEU A 197 14.51 -19.17 -4.96
N ILE A 198 14.74 -18.65 -3.75
CA ILE A 198 14.80 -19.45 -2.51
C ILE A 198 13.49 -20.22 -2.30
N ARG A 199 12.35 -19.57 -2.52
CA ARG A 199 11.03 -20.23 -2.41
C ARG A 199 10.79 -21.30 -3.46
N GLN A 200 11.53 -21.26 -4.57
CA GLN A 200 11.55 -22.30 -5.60
C GLN A 200 12.65 -23.36 -5.38
N ALA A 201 13.36 -23.33 -4.24
CA ALA A 201 14.53 -24.16 -3.96
C ALA A 201 15.70 -24.00 -4.97
N ARG A 202 15.75 -22.89 -5.71
CA ARG A 202 16.83 -22.56 -6.66
C ARG A 202 17.95 -21.82 -5.94
N PHE A 203 18.57 -22.50 -4.98
CA PHE A 203 19.52 -21.92 -4.03
C PHE A 203 20.80 -21.37 -4.66
N THR A 204 21.34 -22.06 -5.65
CA THR A 204 22.59 -21.65 -6.33
C THR A 204 22.44 -20.33 -7.08
N GLU A 205 21.30 -20.12 -7.74
CA GLU A 205 20.99 -18.87 -8.43
C GLU A 205 20.68 -17.74 -7.44
N ALA A 206 19.95 -18.04 -6.37
CA ALA A 206 19.69 -17.06 -5.31
C ALA A 206 20.99 -16.57 -4.68
N GLN A 207 21.91 -17.49 -4.35
CA GLN A 207 23.20 -17.16 -3.75
C GLN A 207 24.03 -16.23 -4.65
N ARG A 208 24.12 -16.51 -5.96
CA ARG A 208 24.83 -15.63 -6.90
C ARG A 208 24.31 -14.20 -6.88
N ILE A 209 22.99 -14.02 -6.90
CA ILE A 209 22.37 -12.69 -6.87
C ILE A 209 22.66 -11.97 -5.55
N LEU A 210 22.62 -12.70 -4.43
CA LEU A 210 22.90 -12.13 -3.11
C LEU A 210 24.36 -11.73 -2.96
N ASP A 211 25.29 -12.54 -3.47
CA ASP A 211 26.72 -12.24 -3.48
C ASP A 211 27.01 -10.99 -4.33
N GLU A 212 26.37 -10.83 -5.50
CA GLU A 212 26.47 -9.61 -6.32
C GLU A 212 26.01 -8.36 -5.54
N VAL A 213 24.94 -8.46 -4.76
CA VAL A 213 24.48 -7.35 -3.91
C VAL A 213 25.51 -7.01 -2.83
N LEU A 214 26.08 -8.00 -2.16
CA LEU A 214 27.07 -7.79 -1.09
C LEU A 214 28.40 -7.23 -1.62
N GLN A 215 28.81 -7.64 -2.82
CA GLN A 215 30.02 -7.15 -3.48
C GLN A 215 29.87 -5.74 -4.09
N GLY A 216 28.67 -5.14 -4.04
CA GLY A 216 28.44 -3.82 -4.61
C GLY A 216 28.20 -3.81 -6.12
N GLY A 217 27.92 -4.96 -6.73
CA GLY A 217 27.70 -5.09 -8.17
C GLY A 217 26.36 -4.51 -8.66
N VAL A 218 25.45 -4.15 -7.76
CA VAL A 218 24.10 -3.64 -8.08
C VAL A 218 23.93 -2.22 -7.51
N PRO A 219 23.30 -1.29 -8.25
CA PRO A 219 22.94 0.03 -7.70
C PRO A 219 22.14 -0.09 -6.40
N GLY A 220 22.44 0.77 -5.41
CA GLY A 220 21.80 0.73 -4.10
C GLY A 220 22.41 -0.27 -3.11
N SER A 221 23.44 -1.03 -3.51
CA SER A 221 24.20 -1.90 -2.60
C SER A 221 24.96 -1.14 -1.51
N ASP A 222 25.19 0.17 -1.65
CA ASP A 222 25.83 0.97 -0.60
C ASP A 222 24.95 1.13 0.63
N ASP A 223 23.63 0.97 0.48
CA ASP A 223 22.70 1.07 1.60
C ASP A 223 22.83 -0.14 2.54
N PRO A 224 22.87 0.08 3.87
CA PRO A 224 23.03 -1.01 4.84
C PRO A 224 21.82 -1.95 4.89
N LYS A 225 20.62 -1.45 4.52
CA LYS A 225 19.37 -2.23 4.57
C LYS A 225 19.33 -3.39 3.57
N PRO A 226 19.54 -3.19 2.25
CA PRO A 226 19.58 -4.30 1.30
C PRO A 226 20.73 -5.27 1.57
N LYS A 227 21.90 -4.79 2.02
CA LYS A 227 23.03 -5.64 2.44
C LYS A 227 22.66 -6.57 3.59
N LYS A 228 22.13 -6.02 4.69
CA LYS A 228 21.67 -6.81 5.83
C LYS A 228 20.62 -7.84 5.40
N ARG A 229 19.68 -7.44 4.56
CA ARG A 229 18.66 -8.35 4.02
C ARG A 229 19.29 -9.44 3.16
N ALA A 230 20.33 -9.14 2.39
CA ALA A 230 21.02 -10.13 1.58
C ALA A 230 21.77 -11.16 2.44
N GLU A 231 22.42 -10.70 3.52
CA GLU A 231 23.07 -11.57 4.52
C GLU A 231 22.04 -12.52 5.18
N GLU A 232 20.89 -11.99 5.62
CA GLU A 232 19.81 -12.79 6.20
C GLU A 232 19.31 -13.86 5.22
N LEU A 233 19.13 -13.51 3.95
CA LEU A 233 18.71 -14.46 2.92
C LEU A 233 19.78 -15.51 2.60
N LEU A 234 21.07 -15.17 2.67
CA LEU A 234 22.15 -16.14 2.50
C LEU A 234 22.19 -17.16 3.65
N ILE A 235 21.88 -16.73 4.87
CA ILE A 235 21.76 -17.64 6.02
C ILE A 235 20.58 -18.61 5.78
N ASP A 236 19.43 -18.13 5.29
CA ASP A 236 18.27 -18.98 4.93
C ASP A 236 18.59 -19.95 3.78
N VAL A 237 19.41 -19.53 2.80
CA VAL A 237 19.90 -20.44 1.75
C VAL A 237 20.74 -21.57 2.34
N ARG A 238 21.73 -21.24 3.17
CA ARG A 238 22.66 -22.22 3.75
C ARG A 238 21.92 -23.22 4.64
N SER A 239 21.04 -22.74 5.52
CA SER A 239 20.27 -23.61 6.42
C SER A 239 19.38 -24.60 5.67
N ARG A 240 18.76 -24.19 4.55
CA ARG A 240 17.93 -25.07 3.71
C ARG A 240 18.75 -26.05 2.87
N GLN A 241 19.97 -25.69 2.49
CA GLN A 241 20.89 -26.60 1.81
C GLN A 241 21.46 -27.66 2.75
N GLU A 242 21.70 -27.30 4.01
CA GLU A 242 22.20 -28.20 5.07
C GLU A 242 21.10 -29.13 5.60
N ALA A 243 19.83 -28.73 5.51
CA ALA A 243 18.68 -29.58 5.80
C ALA A 243 18.53 -30.68 4.72
N SER A 244 19.27 -31.78 4.86
CA SER A 244 19.05 -33.01 4.08
C SER A 244 17.63 -33.56 4.30
N PRO A 245 17.05 -34.37 3.38
CA PRO A 245 15.74 -34.97 3.62
C PRO A 245 15.73 -35.76 4.94
N PRO A 246 14.61 -35.76 5.69
CA PRO A 246 14.52 -36.54 6.92
C PRO A 246 14.72 -38.03 6.63
N PRO A 247 15.29 -38.81 7.57
CA PRO A 247 15.31 -40.26 7.46
C PRO A 247 13.90 -40.80 7.13
N PRO A 248 13.78 -41.88 6.34
CA PRO A 248 12.48 -42.42 5.91
C PRO A 248 11.48 -42.65 7.06
N GLU A 249 12.00 -42.91 8.26
CA GLU A 249 11.24 -43.20 9.47
C GLU A 249 10.43 -42.00 10.02
N LEU A 250 10.86 -40.75 9.78
CA LEU A 250 10.16 -39.55 10.23
C LEU A 250 9.13 -39.02 9.21
N SER A 251 9.17 -39.50 7.97
CA SER A 251 8.19 -39.14 6.93
C SER A 251 6.78 -39.64 7.26
N TYR A 252 6.65 -40.73 8.03
CA TYR A 252 5.36 -41.27 8.47
C TYR A 252 4.73 -40.47 9.62
N LEU A 253 5.54 -39.79 10.44
CA LEU A 253 5.07 -39.06 11.62
C LEU A 253 4.56 -37.64 11.29
N LEU A 254 5.07 -37.05 10.20
CA LEU A 254 4.68 -35.71 9.71
C LEU A 254 3.50 -35.73 8.73
N SER A 255 2.95 -36.91 8.42
CA SER A 255 1.65 -37.06 7.74
C SER A 255 0.49 -36.77 8.72
N LEU A 256 0.59 -35.67 9.46
CA LEU A 256 -0.48 -35.20 10.34
C LEU A 256 -1.71 -34.94 9.48
N ASP A 257 -2.81 -35.57 9.89
CA ASP A 257 -4.10 -35.58 9.21
C ASP A 257 -4.56 -34.14 8.91
N GLU A 258 -4.99 -33.88 7.66
CA GLU A 258 -5.49 -32.58 7.18
C GLU A 258 -6.57 -32.00 8.11
N ASP A 259 -7.35 -32.87 8.75
CA ASP A 259 -8.40 -32.50 9.70
C ASP A 259 -7.86 -31.86 10.99
N PHE A 260 -6.63 -32.21 11.41
CA PHE A 260 -5.99 -31.61 12.60
C PHE A 260 -5.54 -30.17 12.35
N VAL A 261 -4.94 -29.92 11.17
CA VAL A 261 -4.52 -28.58 10.75
C VAL A 261 -5.75 -27.67 10.59
N LYS A 262 -6.81 -28.20 9.98
CA LYS A 262 -8.09 -27.50 9.81
C LYS A 262 -8.79 -27.21 11.14
N GLY A 263 -8.63 -28.10 12.13
CA GLY A 263 -9.10 -27.90 13.50
C GLY A 263 -8.40 -26.75 14.21
N LEU A 264 -7.08 -26.60 14.03
CA LEU A 264 -6.30 -25.49 14.58
C LEU A 264 -6.64 -24.14 13.93
N GLU A 265 -6.84 -24.11 12.61
CA GLU A 265 -7.29 -22.89 11.92
C GLU A 265 -8.65 -22.41 12.40
N ARG A 266 -9.58 -23.34 12.68
CA ARG A 266 -10.90 -23.02 13.21
C ARG A 266 -10.83 -22.46 14.65
N LEU A 267 -9.96 -23.02 15.48
CA LEU A 267 -9.70 -22.56 16.85
C LEU A 267 -9.09 -21.14 16.87
N MET A 268 -8.21 -20.84 15.92
CA MET A 268 -7.64 -19.50 15.75
C MET A 268 -8.64 -18.48 15.22
N GLY A 269 -9.62 -18.91 14.42
CA GLY A 269 -10.73 -18.06 13.95
C GLY A 269 -11.73 -17.69 15.04
N GLU A 270 -11.97 -18.59 16.01
CA GLU A 270 -12.86 -18.36 17.16
C GLU A 270 -12.23 -17.46 18.23
N LEU A 271 -10.89 -17.40 18.30
CA LEU A 271 -10.15 -16.54 19.24
C LEU A 271 -9.90 -15.11 18.72
N ALA A 272 -10.47 -14.75 17.57
CA ALA A 272 -10.32 -13.42 16.99
C ALA A 272 -10.98 -12.35 17.89
N PRO A 273 -10.30 -11.22 18.17
CA PRO A 273 -10.84 -10.17 19.02
C PRO A 273 -12.17 -9.62 18.44
N PRO A 274 -13.11 -9.19 19.30
CA PRO A 274 -14.40 -8.69 18.85
C PRO A 274 -14.21 -7.49 17.94
N ARG A 275 -14.81 -7.56 16.75
CA ARG A 275 -14.82 -6.46 15.78
C ARG A 275 -15.39 -5.21 16.45
N SER A 276 -14.68 -4.10 16.34
CA SER A 276 -15.17 -2.79 16.78
C SER A 276 -16.50 -2.47 16.12
N ARG A 277 -17.43 -1.88 16.88
CA ARG A 277 -18.77 -1.52 16.41
C ARG A 277 -18.64 -0.56 15.23
N ARG A 278 -19.25 -0.91 14.10
CA ARG A 278 -19.24 -0.13 12.86
C ARG A 278 -19.76 1.29 13.16
N LEU A 279 -19.04 2.33 12.72
CA LEU A 279 -19.49 3.71 12.95
C LEU A 279 -20.83 3.97 12.22
N PRO A 280 -21.72 4.81 12.76
CA PRO A 280 -23.03 5.13 12.17
C PRO A 280 -22.94 5.59 10.71
N VAL A 281 -21.86 6.30 10.41
CA VAL A 281 -21.49 6.80 9.08
C VAL A 281 -21.47 5.72 7.99
N PHE A 282 -21.19 4.46 8.35
CA PHE A 282 -21.03 3.35 7.40
C PHE A 282 -22.31 2.54 7.20
N GLU A 283 -23.33 2.78 8.03
CA GLU A 283 -24.70 2.32 7.75
C GLU A 283 -25.25 3.08 6.54
N GLU A 284 -24.96 4.38 6.44
CA GLU A 284 -25.35 5.23 5.30
C GLU A 284 -24.69 4.80 3.98
N ILE A 285 -23.43 4.31 4.00
CA ILE A 285 -22.77 3.80 2.78
C ILE A 285 -23.52 2.59 2.19
N SER A 286 -24.04 1.74 3.07
CA SER A 286 -24.75 0.52 2.64
C SER A 286 -26.04 0.88 1.89
N SER A 287 -26.76 1.91 2.32
CA SER A 287 -27.97 2.38 1.62
C SER A 287 -27.67 3.07 0.28
N PHE A 288 -26.53 3.76 0.14
CA PHE A 288 -26.09 4.30 -1.16
C PHE A 288 -25.74 3.21 -2.17
N LYS A 289 -25.23 2.06 -1.71
CA LYS A 289 -24.94 0.91 -2.59
C LYS A 289 -26.22 0.35 -3.20
N ASP A 290 -27.30 0.25 -2.41
CA ASP A 290 -28.59 -0.27 -2.87
C ASP A 290 -29.28 0.65 -3.89
N GLN A 291 -29.00 1.97 -3.82
CA GLN A 291 -29.52 2.97 -4.77
C GLN A 291 -28.77 3.03 -6.10
N LEU A 292 -27.56 2.48 -6.19
CA LEU A 292 -26.73 2.46 -7.42
C LEU A 292 -26.83 1.12 -8.18
N THR A 293 -27.64 0.19 -7.69
CA THR A 293 -27.91 -1.13 -8.31
C THR A 293 -29.14 -1.18 -9.22
N TYR A 294 -29.71 -0.04 -9.61
CA TYR A 294 -30.78 0.06 -10.60
C TYR A 294 -30.34 0.83 -11.85
#